data_AF-A0A843XEY5-F1
#
_entry.id   AF-A0A843XEY5-F1
#
_cell.length_a   1.000
_cell.length_b   1.000
_cell.length_c   1.000
_cell.angle_alpha   90.00
_cell.angle_beta   90.00
_cell.angle_gamma   90.00
#
_symmetry.space_group_name_H-M   'P 1'
#
loop_
_entity.id
_entity.type
_entity.pdbx_description
1 polymer ?
#
loop_
_entity_poly.entity_id
_entity_poly.type
_entity_poly.pdbx_seq_one_letter_code
_entity_poly.pdbx_strand_id
1 'polypeptide(L)'
;MGLKAEQLTPVESPLFGFSGVSVHLMGQIRLSISLGRTPRNVTKMVEFLVIESMPGYNTILGRGLIGRIKAVPSSLHQKMEFPTLHGIGEVLGSQRRSSDDLTHNNGNGLE
;
A
#
# COMPACT_ATOMS: atom_id res chain seq x y z
N MET A 1 5.86 -2.44 -10.15
CA MET A 1 4.56 -2.85 -10.74
C MET A 1 4.55 -2.91 -12.27
N GLY A 2 5.62 -2.51 -13.00
CA GLY A 2 5.73 -2.78 -14.45
C GLY A 2 4.65 -2.16 -15.33
N LEU A 3 3.94 -1.14 -14.83
CA LEU A 3 2.89 -0.43 -15.57
C LEU A 3 3.53 0.44 -16.65
N LYS A 4 2.94 0.44 -17.85
CA LYS A 4 3.36 1.32 -18.92
C LYS A 4 2.48 2.58 -18.96
N ALA A 5 3.06 3.69 -19.42
CA ALA A 5 2.38 4.98 -19.44
C ALA A 5 1.08 4.96 -20.28
N GLU A 6 1.01 4.14 -21.32
CA GLU A 6 -0.15 4.05 -22.21
C GLU A 6 -1.37 3.40 -21.54
N GLN A 7 -1.18 2.76 -20.39
CA GLN A 7 -2.25 2.16 -19.59
C GLN A 7 -2.87 3.16 -18.61
N LEU A 8 -2.28 4.35 -18.46
CA LEU A 8 -2.71 5.37 -17.52
C LEU A 8 -3.60 6.40 -18.19
N THR A 9 -4.66 6.79 -17.49
CA THR A 9 -5.49 7.94 -17.89
C THR A 9 -4.97 9.20 -17.20
N PRO A 10 -4.83 10.35 -17.88
CA PRO A 10 -4.42 11.61 -17.26
C PRO A 10 -5.35 12.03 -16.12
N VAL A 11 -4.79 12.66 -15.08
CA VAL A 11 -5.52 13.21 -13.94
C VAL A 11 -5.05 14.63 -13.70
N GLU A 12 -5.98 15.59 -13.75
CA GLU A 12 -5.68 17.01 -13.55
C GLU A 12 -5.76 17.45 -12.08
N SER A 13 -6.37 16.63 -11.23
CA SER A 13 -6.53 16.93 -9.82
C SER A 13 -5.27 16.58 -9.02
N PRO A 14 -4.62 17.55 -8.36
CA PRO A 14 -3.44 17.27 -7.54
C PRO A 14 -3.81 16.42 -6.31
N LEU A 15 -2.93 15.48 -5.97
CA LEU A 15 -3.03 14.74 -4.71
C LEU A 15 -2.21 15.47 -3.64
N PHE A 16 -2.87 15.90 -2.57
CA PHE A 16 -2.21 16.55 -1.44
C PHE A 16 -1.91 15.57 -0.33
N GLY A 17 -0.65 15.52 0.11
CA GLY A 17 -0.23 14.77 1.28
C GLY A 17 -0.47 15.52 2.59
N PHE A 18 -0.09 14.90 3.71
CA PHE A 18 -0.18 15.52 5.04
C PHE A 18 0.69 16.78 5.21
N SER A 19 1.75 16.92 4.42
CA SER A 19 2.61 18.11 4.40
C SER A 19 2.01 19.29 3.63
N GLY A 20 0.84 19.12 3.00
CA GLY A 20 0.24 20.12 2.11
C GLY A 20 0.96 20.27 0.75
N VAL A 21 2.04 19.52 0.54
CA VAL A 21 2.74 19.47 -0.75
C VAL A 21 1.97 18.56 -1.71
N SER A 22 1.78 19.04 -2.94
CA SER A 22 1.19 18.25 -4.02
C SER A 22 2.15 17.18 -4.51
N VAL A 23 1.65 15.96 -4.71
CA VAL A 23 2.38 14.86 -5.31
C VAL A 23 2.14 14.85 -6.82
N HIS A 24 3.21 14.64 -7.60
CA HIS A 24 3.09 14.47 -9.05
C HIS A 24 2.43 13.13 -9.37
N LEU A 25 1.27 13.18 -10.05
CA LEU A 25 0.55 12.00 -10.52
C LEU A 25 1.00 11.65 -11.93
N MET A 26 1.37 10.39 -12.16
CA MET A 26 1.58 9.84 -13.50
C MET A 26 0.24 9.59 -14.22
N GLY A 27 -0.84 9.42 -13.46
CA GLY A 27 -2.19 9.22 -13.98
C GLY A 27 -3.02 8.33 -13.05
N GLN A 28 -4.10 7.77 -13.60
CA GLN A 28 -4.95 6.80 -12.90
C GLN A 28 -5.15 5.52 -13.71
N ILE A 29 -5.42 4.43 -13.00
CA ILE A 29 -5.68 3.11 -13.57
C ILE A 29 -6.71 2.35 -12.75
N ARG A 30 -7.57 1.56 -13.43
CA ARG A 30 -8.51 0.66 -12.76
C ARG A 30 -7.91 -0.75 -12.69
N LEU A 31 -7.68 -1.25 -11.48
CA LEU A 31 -7.10 -2.57 -11.24
C LEU A 31 -7.99 -3.41 -10.34
N SER A 32 -8.01 -4.72 -10.57
CA SER A 32 -8.57 -5.68 -9.61
C SER A 32 -7.55 -5.93 -8.51
N ILE A 33 -7.98 -5.78 -7.26
CA ILE A 33 -7.21 -6.24 -6.11
C ILE A 33 -7.88 -7.48 -5.52
N SER A 34 -7.05 -8.43 -5.09
CA SER A 34 -7.49 -9.61 -4.36
C SER A 34 -6.79 -9.61 -3.00
N LEU A 35 -7.57 -9.63 -1.92
CA LEU A 35 -7.07 -9.64 -0.55
C LEU A 35 -7.48 -10.95 0.13
N GLY A 36 -6.59 -11.47 0.98
CA GLY A 36 -6.78 -12.76 1.66
C GLY A 36 -6.37 -13.96 0.81
N ARG A 37 -6.74 -15.14 1.29
CA ARG A 37 -6.45 -16.42 0.63
C ARG A 37 -7.73 -17.22 0.46
N THR A 38 -7.85 -17.97 -0.63
CA THR A 38 -8.97 -18.87 -0.86
C THR A 38 -9.16 -19.84 0.31
N PRO A 39 -10.39 -20.07 0.80
CA PRO A 39 -11.68 -19.58 0.29
C PRO A 39 -12.11 -18.20 0.84
N ARG A 40 -11.31 -17.59 1.70
CA ARG A 40 -11.61 -16.33 2.41
C ARG A 40 -10.89 -15.13 1.79
N ASN A 41 -11.06 -14.97 0.48
CA ASN A 41 -10.57 -13.81 -0.25
C ASN A 41 -11.70 -12.87 -0.67
N VAL A 42 -11.36 -11.59 -0.90
CA VAL A 42 -12.24 -10.61 -1.52
C VAL A 42 -11.53 -9.99 -2.72
N THR A 43 -12.26 -9.87 -3.84
CA THR A 43 -11.76 -9.20 -5.04
C THR A 43 -12.60 -7.96 -5.32
N LYS A 44 -11.94 -6.82 -5.56
CA LYS A 44 -12.61 -5.54 -5.89
C LYS A 44 -11.88 -4.83 -7.01
N MET A 45 -12.64 -4.24 -7.92
CA MET A 45 -12.12 -3.25 -8.86
C MET A 45 -11.97 -1.91 -8.15
N VAL A 46 -10.78 -1.32 -8.23
CA VAL A 46 -10.42 -0.07 -7.57
C VAL A 46 -9.69 0.81 -8.56
N GLU A 47 -10.01 2.10 -8.52
CA GLU A 47 -9.29 3.13 -9.24
C GLU A 47 -8.11 3.60 -8.38
N PHE A 48 -6.91 3.49 -8.93
CA PHE A 48 -5.66 3.87 -8.29
C PHE A 48 -5.11 5.11 -8.96
N LEU A 49 -4.65 6.06 -8.15
CA LEU A 49 -3.74 7.09 -8.59
C LEU A 49 -2.33 6.50 -8.62
N VAL A 50 -1.63 6.69 -9.73
CA VAL A 50 -0.26 6.24 -9.93
C VAL A 50 0.65 7.44 -9.73
N ILE A 51 1.62 7.29 -8.85
CA ILE A 51 2.64 8.30 -8.55
C ILE A 51 4.02 7.71 -8.82
N GLU A 52 4.96 8.57 -9.19
CA GLU A 52 6.37 8.21 -9.15
C GLU A 52 6.82 8.26 -7.69
N SER A 53 7.14 7.10 -7.10
CA SER A 53 7.47 6.98 -5.67
C SER A 53 8.84 6.36 -5.47
N MET A 54 9.51 6.79 -4.40
CA MET A 54 10.71 6.15 -3.84
C MET A 54 10.42 4.67 -3.46
N PRO A 55 11.44 3.80 -3.48
CA PRO A 55 11.31 2.41 -3.09
C PRO A 55 10.87 2.29 -1.62
N GLY A 56 9.96 1.35 -1.32
CA GLY A 56 9.51 1.06 0.05
C GLY A 56 8.02 0.77 0.16
N TYR A 57 7.21 1.28 -0.75
CA TYR A 57 5.78 0.99 -0.82
C TYR A 57 5.37 0.67 -2.24
N ASN A 58 4.70 -0.47 -2.42
CA ASN A 58 4.12 -0.81 -3.71
C ASN A 58 2.74 -0.17 -3.87
N THR A 59 1.90 -0.15 -2.83
CA THR A 59 0.52 0.35 -2.94
C THR A 59 0.01 0.84 -1.61
N ILE A 60 -0.74 1.95 -1.62
CA ILE A 60 -1.40 2.50 -0.44
C ILE A 60 -2.91 2.29 -0.59
N LEU A 61 -3.52 1.58 0.37
CA LEU A 61 -4.97 1.39 0.39
C LEU A 61 -5.61 2.49 1.24
N GLY A 62 -6.37 3.36 0.59
CA GLY A 62 -7.08 4.43 1.27
C GLY A 62 -8.28 3.93 2.09
N ARG A 63 -8.76 4.79 3.00
CA ARG A 63 -9.94 4.55 3.84
C ARG A 63 -11.19 4.16 3.05
N GLY A 64 -11.38 4.74 1.86
CA GLY A 64 -12.52 4.44 1.01
C GLY A 64 -12.60 2.96 0.62
N LEU A 65 -11.45 2.35 0.30
CA LEU A 65 -11.40 0.92 0.01
C LEU A 65 -11.58 0.07 1.27
N ILE A 66 -10.88 0.41 2.36
CA ILE A 66 -10.98 -0.29 3.65
C ILE A 66 -12.45 -0.34 4.10
N GLY A 67 -13.18 0.78 4.00
CA GLY A 67 -14.61 0.84 4.29
C GLY A 67 -15.45 -0.02 3.34
N ARG A 68 -15.17 0.00 2.03
CA ARG A 68 -15.89 -0.82 1.02
C ARG A 68 -15.77 -2.33 1.25
N ILE A 69 -14.64 -2.79 1.77
CA ILE A 69 -14.45 -4.21 2.12
C ILE A 69 -14.75 -4.51 3.59
N LYS A 70 -15.25 -3.51 4.34
CA LYS A 70 -15.54 -3.61 5.78
C LYS A 70 -14.35 -4.14 6.57
N ALA A 71 -13.15 -3.73 6.18
CA ALA A 71 -11.93 -4.19 6.80
C ALA A 71 -11.69 -3.48 8.14
N VAL A 72 -11.15 -4.24 9.08
CA VAL A 72 -10.71 -3.78 10.39
C VAL A 72 -9.19 -3.93 10.46
N PRO A 73 -8.43 -2.83 10.27
CA PRO A 73 -6.99 -2.86 10.48
C PRO A 73 -6.66 -2.80 11.96
N SER A 74 -5.72 -3.64 12.39
CA SER A 74 -5.14 -3.69 13.72
C SER A 74 -3.65 -3.35 13.59
N SER A 75 -3.27 -2.13 14.02
CA SER A 75 -1.88 -1.69 14.06
C SER A 75 -1.03 -2.54 15.01
N LEU A 76 -1.58 -2.90 16.17
CA LEU A 76 -0.91 -3.72 17.19
C LEU A 76 -0.43 -5.07 16.64
N HIS A 77 -1.31 -5.78 15.95
CA HIS A 77 -1.02 -7.09 15.37
C HIS A 77 -0.53 -7.01 13.91
N GLN A 78 -0.35 -5.80 13.36
CA GLN A 78 -0.06 -5.54 11.95
C GLN A 78 -0.90 -6.41 11.00
N LYS A 79 -2.20 -6.40 11.21
CA LYS A 79 -3.15 -7.34 10.60
C LYS A 79 -4.36 -6.58 10.13
N MET A 80 -5.00 -7.06 9.07
CA MET A 80 -6.28 -6.54 8.61
C MET A 80 -7.25 -7.69 8.38
N GLU A 81 -8.39 -7.65 9.06
CA GLU A 81 -9.47 -8.62 8.89
C GLU A 81 -10.60 -8.03 8.07
N PHE A 82 -11.35 -8.86 7.36
CA PHE A 82 -12.53 -8.45 6.62
C PHE A 82 -13.52 -9.60 6.45
N PRO A 83 -14.84 -9.33 6.40
CA PRO A 83 -15.83 -10.35 6.15
C PRO A 83 -15.75 -10.87 4.71
N THR A 84 -15.95 -12.17 4.55
CA THR A 84 -16.11 -12.86 3.27
C THR A 84 -17.31 -13.81 3.34
N LEU A 85 -17.72 -14.36 2.19
CA LEU A 85 -18.79 -15.37 2.15
C LEU A 85 -18.43 -16.65 2.93
N HIS A 86 -17.14 -16.92 3.15
CA HIS A 86 -16.62 -18.12 3.81
C HIS A 86 -16.05 -17.83 5.21
N GLY A 87 -16.50 -16.75 5.86
CA GLY A 87 -16.04 -16.30 7.18
C GLY A 87 -15.09 -15.11 7.11
N ILE A 88 -14.20 -14.97 8.10
CA ILE A 88 -13.27 -13.84 8.19
C ILE A 88 -12.00 -14.11 7.39
N GLY A 89 -11.73 -13.26 6.40
CA GLY A 89 -10.47 -13.19 5.68
C GLY A 89 -9.46 -12.32 6.43
N GLU A 90 -8.18 -12.60 6.23
CA GLU A 90 -7.08 -11.91 6.90
C GLU A 90 -5.95 -11.59 5.92
N VAL A 91 -5.33 -10.43 6.12
CA VAL A 91 -4.04 -10.06 5.54
C VAL A 91 -3.09 -9.70 6.68
N LEU A 92 -1.92 -10.33 6.69
CA LEU A 92 -0.84 -10.06 7.65
C LEU A 92 0.17 -9.08 7.04
N GLY A 93 0.70 -8.18 7.87
CA GLY A 93 1.81 -7.30 7.54
C GLY A 93 3.12 -8.08 7.43
N SER A 94 4.00 -7.62 6.53
CA SER A 94 5.34 -8.18 6.38
C SER A 94 6.34 -7.41 7.23
N GLN A 95 6.76 -7.99 8.35
CA GLN A 95 7.70 -7.40 9.32
C GLN A 95 9.19 -7.63 8.95
N ARG A 96 9.51 -7.95 7.70
CA ARG A 96 10.90 -8.26 7.33
C ARG A 96 11.74 -6.99 7.26
N ARG A 97 12.75 -6.95 8.17
CA ARG A 97 13.85 -6.00 8.39
C ARG A 97 13.56 -4.84 9.35
N SER A 98 13.93 -5.07 10.61
CA SER A 98 14.33 -4.01 11.55
C SER A 98 15.58 -4.41 12.36
N SER A 99 16.40 -5.34 11.86
CA SER A 99 17.62 -5.79 12.59
C SER A 99 18.94 -5.56 11.85
N ASP A 100 18.95 -5.18 10.57
CA ASP A 100 20.21 -5.10 9.79
C ASP A 100 20.72 -3.66 9.60
N ASP A 101 20.04 -2.65 10.14
CA ASP A 101 20.35 -1.22 9.88
C ASP A 101 20.95 -0.48 11.09
N LEU A 102 21.35 -1.19 12.16
CA LEU A 102 22.03 -0.60 13.32
C LEU A 102 23.53 -0.88 13.40
N THR A 103 24.11 -1.57 12.41
CA THR A 103 25.56 -1.81 12.36
C THR A 103 26.22 -1.06 11.22
N HIS A 104 26.12 0.27 11.18
CA HIS A 104 27.12 1.12 10.52
C HIS A 104 27.11 2.52 11.15
N ASN A 105 27.82 2.69 12.27
CA ASN A 105 28.36 4.01 12.64
C ASN A 105 29.65 3.89 13.47
N ASN A 106 30.77 4.11 12.76
CA ASN A 106 31.99 4.83 13.12
C ASN A 106 32.66 4.62 14.50
N GLY A 107 33.89 4.07 14.43
CA GLY A 107 34.97 4.40 15.34
C GLY A 107 36.22 4.79 14.54
N ASN A 108 36.37 6.06 14.20
CA ASN A 108 37.69 6.66 13.95
C ASN A 108 38.23 7.14 15.31
N GLY A 109 39.42 6.68 15.70
CA GLY A 109 40.16 7.12 16.87
C GLY A 109 41.65 6.92 16.63
N LEU A 110 42.39 8.02 16.71
CA LEU A 110 43.83 8.18 16.47
C LEU A 110 44.68 7.36 17.45
N GLU A 111 45.70 6.65 16.93
CA GLU A 111 47.14 6.74 17.26
C GLU A 111 47.96 5.87 16.30
#